data_AF-A0A517ZSB3-F1
#
_entry.id   AF-A0A517ZSB3-F1
#
_cell.length_a   1.000
_cell.length_b   1.000
_cell.length_c   1.000
_cell.angle_alpha   90.00
_cell.angle_beta   90.00
_cell.angle_gamma   90.00
#
_symmetry.space_group_name_H-M   'P 1'
#
loop_
_entity.id
_entity.type
_entity.pdbx_description
1 polymer ?
#
loop_
_entity_poly.entity_id
_entity_poly.type
_entity_poly.pdbx_seq_one_letter_code
_entity_poly.pdbx_strand_id
1 'polypeptide(L)'
;MFDPWIALAWVSGVMLLLFSVSMWEKHPIIAYGPPLEGKFPQGRSYLVAARTDAVECGLRELSLHKHTRFDIVVAFWFSPDRDFLVSCGHGKVAGATTKQTWIHSRLQNGDVLVTTDGFDEGDPSGLYKTKRVVKVRLAKLIAAHRKRLDTQVDMVLPFEESTGDEAALNIQRERAERLIEKGRARWVDDEETVWRYTISGSTHVCLGWFGQLWAGMTQWWRV
;
A
#
# COMPACT_ATOMS: atom_id res chain seq x y z
N MET A 1 -7.71 33.25 18.94
CA MET A 1 -8.84 32.99 18.02
C MET A 1 -8.22 32.75 16.67
N PHE A 2 -8.38 31.56 16.09
CA PHE A 2 -7.82 31.26 14.76
C PHE A 2 -8.68 31.95 13.69
N ASP A 3 -8.08 32.70 12.78
CA ASP A 3 -8.80 33.33 11.68
C ASP A 3 -9.29 32.25 10.70
N PRO A 4 -10.62 32.13 10.47
CA PRO A 4 -11.17 31.12 9.58
C PRO A 4 -10.66 31.24 8.13
N TRP A 5 -10.30 32.44 7.67
CA TRP A 5 -9.75 32.65 6.33
C TRP A 5 -8.35 32.09 6.17
N ILE A 6 -7.53 32.18 7.22
CA ILE A 6 -6.20 31.56 7.24
C ILE A 6 -6.34 30.03 7.15
N ALA A 7 -7.25 29.44 7.92
CA ALA A 7 -7.50 28.01 7.87
C ALA A 7 -7.98 27.55 6.47
N LEU A 8 -8.91 28.29 5.86
CA LEU A 8 -9.42 28.00 4.52
C LEU A 8 -8.33 28.12 3.45
N ALA A 9 -7.50 29.17 3.52
CA ALA A 9 -6.38 29.35 2.60
C ALA A 9 -5.37 28.21 2.71
N TRP A 10 -5.05 27.76 3.92
CA TRP A 10 -4.19 26.60 4.16
C TRP A 10 -4.75 25.31 3.56
N VAL A 11 -6.01 24.99 3.84
CA VAL A 11 -6.65 23.76 3.29
C VAL A 11 -6.67 23.81 1.77
N SER A 12 -7.05 24.95 1.19
CA SER A 12 -7.12 25.14 -0.26
C SER A 12 -5.73 25.03 -0.91
N GLY A 13 -4.71 25.62 -0.27
CA GLY A 13 -3.31 25.52 -0.73
C GLY A 13 -2.80 24.08 -0.72
N VAL A 14 -3.08 23.32 0.35
CA VAL A 14 -2.72 21.90 0.44
C VAL A 14 -3.46 21.08 -0.62
N MET A 15 -4.75 21.34 -0.85
CA MET A 15 -5.52 20.66 -1.91
C MET A 15 -4.95 20.92 -3.30
N LEU A 16 -4.64 22.18 -3.63
CA LEU A 16 -4.05 22.53 -4.92
C LEU A 16 -2.67 21.91 -5.11
N LEU A 17 -1.86 21.86 -4.04
CA LEU A 17 -0.56 21.21 -4.08
C LEU A 17 -0.70 19.71 -4.34
N LEU A 18 -1.55 19.01 -3.57
CA LEU A 18 -1.79 17.57 -3.74
C LEU A 18 -2.29 17.26 -5.14
N PHE A 19 -3.25 18.04 -5.65
CA PHE A 19 -3.81 17.88 -6.98
C PHE A 19 -2.76 18.07 -8.08
N SER A 20 -1.91 19.09 -7.95
CA SER A 20 -0.87 19.38 -8.93
C SER A 20 0.22 18.30 -8.92
N VAL A 21 0.63 17.87 -7.73
CA VAL A 21 1.61 16.79 -7.56
C VAL A 21 1.06 15.48 -8.12
N SER A 22 -0.17 15.06 -7.75
CA SER A 22 -0.74 13.81 -8.24
C SER A 22 -0.87 13.76 -9.76
N MET A 23 -1.13 14.90 -10.40
CA MET A 23 -1.26 14.97 -11.86
C MET A 23 0.09 14.84 -12.58
N TRP A 24 1.16 15.34 -11.97
CA TRP A 24 2.51 15.34 -12.57
C TRP A 24 3.36 14.16 -12.14
N GLU A 25 3.02 13.55 -11.01
CA GLU A 25 3.71 12.39 -10.49
C GLU A 25 3.60 11.21 -11.46
N LYS A 26 4.76 10.61 -11.74
CA LYS A 26 4.89 9.40 -12.54
C LYS A 26 4.99 8.20 -11.60
N HIS A 27 4.17 7.20 -11.86
CA HIS A 27 4.09 5.97 -11.09
C HIS A 27 4.62 4.81 -11.94
N PRO A 28 5.85 4.32 -11.65
CA PRO A 28 6.34 3.12 -12.31
C PRO A 28 5.56 1.89 -11.82
N ILE A 29 5.22 0.98 -12.73
CA ILE A 29 4.64 -0.32 -12.39
C ILE A 29 5.66 -1.16 -11.62
N ILE A 30 6.93 -1.10 -12.02
CA ILE A 30 8.05 -1.76 -11.33
C ILE A 30 8.51 -0.89 -10.15
N ALA A 31 7.90 -1.15 -8.99
CA ALA A 31 8.21 -0.42 -7.76
C ALA A 31 9.51 -0.89 -7.07
N TYR A 32 9.95 -2.12 -7.34
CA TYR A 32 11.03 -2.78 -6.62
C TYR A 32 12.17 -3.18 -7.57
N GLY A 33 13.41 -2.99 -7.12
CA GLY A 33 14.59 -3.47 -7.81
C GLY A 33 14.81 -4.98 -7.60
N PRO A 34 15.93 -5.53 -8.11
CA PRO A 34 16.26 -6.93 -7.92
C PRO A 34 16.38 -7.28 -6.43
N PRO A 35 16.22 -8.58 -6.08
CA PRO A 35 16.45 -9.05 -4.71
C PRO A 35 17.79 -8.59 -4.17
N LEU A 36 17.80 -8.10 -2.93
CA LEU A 36 19.00 -7.71 -2.22
C LEU A 36 19.73 -8.96 -1.76
N GLU A 37 20.85 -9.27 -2.41
CA GLU A 37 21.82 -10.25 -1.94
C GLU A 37 22.53 -9.69 -0.71
N GLY A 38 21.99 -9.98 0.48
CA GLY A 38 22.53 -9.42 1.70
C GLY A 38 21.84 -9.88 2.97
N LYS A 39 22.45 -9.56 4.11
CA LYS A 39 21.87 -9.84 5.41
C LYS A 39 20.71 -8.87 5.66
N PHE A 40 19.58 -9.41 6.12
CA PHE A 40 18.44 -8.65 6.60
C PHE A 40 18.88 -7.51 7.54
N PRO A 41 18.26 -6.32 7.47
CA PRO A 41 18.62 -5.19 8.33
C PRO A 41 18.76 -5.61 9.79
N GLN A 42 19.84 -5.20 10.45
CA GLN A 42 20.08 -5.53 11.86
C GLN A 42 19.58 -4.42 12.79
N GLY A 43 19.44 -4.74 14.08
CA GLY A 43 19.06 -3.78 15.13
C GLY A 43 17.55 -3.61 15.33
N ARG A 44 17.15 -2.52 16.00
CA ARG A 44 15.75 -2.22 16.36
C ARG A 44 15.00 -1.54 15.20
N SER A 45 14.94 -2.20 14.05
CA SER A 45 14.16 -1.70 12.91
C SER A 45 12.75 -2.28 12.91
N TYR A 46 11.82 -1.58 12.26
CA TYR A 46 10.45 -2.07 12.04
C TYR A 46 10.45 -3.42 11.30
N LEU A 47 11.34 -3.59 10.32
CA LEU A 47 11.51 -4.84 9.58
C LEU A 47 11.97 -6.01 10.46
N VAL A 48 12.85 -5.77 11.44
CA VAL A 48 13.30 -6.83 12.35
C VAL A 48 12.14 -7.33 13.22
N ALA A 49 11.33 -6.42 13.76
CA ALA A 49 10.14 -6.78 14.51
C ALA A 49 9.12 -7.54 13.64
N ALA A 50 8.89 -7.08 12.40
CA ALA A 50 8.02 -7.74 11.45
C ALA A 50 8.53 -9.15 11.08
N ARG A 51 9.84 -9.33 10.93
CA ARG A 51 10.44 -10.65 10.66
C ARG A 51 10.20 -11.62 11.81
N THR A 52 10.38 -11.19 13.05
CA THR A 52 10.09 -12.04 14.23
C THR A 52 8.63 -12.48 14.21
N ASP A 53 7.71 -11.54 14.03
CA ASP A 53 6.27 -11.85 13.95
C ASP A 53 5.93 -12.78 12.77
N ALA A 54 6.57 -12.57 11.61
CA ALA A 54 6.35 -13.38 10.41
C ALA A 54 6.74 -14.84 10.65
N VAL A 55 7.89 -15.07 11.28
CA VAL A 55 8.36 -16.41 11.67
C VAL A 55 7.41 -17.04 12.68
N GLU A 56 7.01 -16.30 13.72
CA GLU A 56 6.05 -16.78 14.73
C GLU A 56 4.67 -17.13 14.12
N CYS A 57 4.26 -16.41 13.07
CA CYS A 57 3.01 -16.66 12.36
C CYS A 57 3.11 -17.75 11.27
N GLY A 58 4.29 -18.36 11.12
CA GLY A 58 4.56 -19.42 10.15
C GLY A 58 4.65 -18.95 8.71
N LEU A 59 4.87 -17.66 8.44
CA LEU A 59 5.02 -17.16 7.08
C LEU A 59 6.29 -17.73 6.43
N ARG A 60 6.19 -18.00 5.14
CA ARG A 60 7.24 -18.63 4.32
C ARG A 60 7.71 -17.66 3.25
N GLU A 61 8.90 -17.96 2.73
CA GLU A 61 9.58 -17.19 1.69
C GLU A 61 9.92 -15.78 2.15
N LEU A 62 11.20 -15.39 2.04
CA LEU A 62 11.63 -14.04 2.40
C LEU A 62 12.48 -13.51 1.26
N SER A 63 11.94 -12.53 0.55
CA SER A 63 12.70 -11.70 -0.37
C SER A 63 12.81 -10.28 0.17
N LEU A 64 13.95 -9.65 -0.08
CA LEU A 64 14.22 -8.27 0.30
C LEU A 64 14.49 -7.47 -0.95
N HIS A 65 13.85 -6.31 -1.09
CA HIS A 65 14.01 -5.47 -2.25
C HIS A 65 14.19 -4.02 -1.83
N LYS A 66 14.92 -3.26 -2.65
CA LYS A 66 14.94 -1.80 -2.54
C LYS A 66 13.86 -1.22 -3.45
N HIS A 67 13.12 -0.24 -2.96
CA HIS A 67 12.21 0.52 -3.81
C HIS A 67 13.02 1.31 -4.85
N THR A 68 12.57 1.32 -6.10
CA THR A 68 13.26 1.98 -7.22
C THR A 68 13.34 3.51 -7.08
N ARG A 69 12.40 4.13 -6.36
CA ARG A 69 12.26 5.59 -6.25
C ARG A 69 12.60 6.16 -4.89
N PHE A 70 12.40 5.38 -3.83
CA PHE A 70 12.55 5.82 -2.45
C PHE A 70 13.62 5.02 -1.74
N ASP A 71 14.20 5.59 -0.68
CA ASP A 71 15.16 4.88 0.16
C ASP A 71 14.41 3.97 1.15
N ILE A 72 13.67 3.01 0.61
CA ILE A 72 12.85 2.04 1.35
C ILE A 72 13.34 0.64 1.03
N VAL A 73 13.54 -0.16 2.07
CA VAL A 73 13.70 -1.61 1.95
C VAL A 73 12.36 -2.25 2.26
N VAL A 74 11.92 -3.17 1.40
CA VAL A 74 10.70 -3.95 1.56
C VAL A 74 11.04 -5.42 1.70
N ALA A 75 10.39 -6.08 2.65
CA ALA A 75 10.42 -7.51 2.83
C ALA A 75 9.07 -8.12 2.43
N PHE A 76 9.11 -9.24 1.70
CA PHE A 76 7.92 -10.00 1.32
C PHE A 76 7.87 -11.35 2.01
N TRP A 77 6.67 -11.79 2.37
CA TRP A 77 6.40 -13.15 2.86
C TRP A 77 5.04 -13.65 2.37
N PHE A 78 4.93 -14.95 2.13
CA PHE A 78 3.65 -15.63 1.90
C PHE A 78 3.15 -16.34 3.15
N SER A 79 1.84 -16.48 3.26
CA SER A 79 1.27 -17.54 4.11
C SER A 79 1.68 -18.93 3.59
N PRO A 80 1.71 -19.97 4.44
CA PRO A 80 2.05 -21.34 4.02
C PRO A 80 1.26 -21.84 2.82
N ASP A 81 -0.04 -21.57 2.82
CA ASP A 81 -0.99 -21.99 1.77
C ASP A 81 -1.09 -20.98 0.63
N ARG A 82 -0.28 -19.91 0.68
CA ARG A 82 -0.25 -18.82 -0.30
C ARG A 82 -1.56 -18.03 -0.45
N ASP A 83 -2.49 -18.15 0.49
CA ASP A 83 -3.71 -17.34 0.58
C ASP A 83 -3.47 -15.82 0.72
N PHE A 84 -2.34 -15.41 1.31
CA PHE A 84 -2.01 -14.00 1.45
C PHE A 84 -0.53 -13.68 1.32
N LEU A 85 -0.24 -12.50 0.80
CA LEU A 85 1.07 -11.89 0.68
C LEU A 85 1.21 -10.76 1.70
N VAL A 86 2.28 -10.78 2.49
CA VAL A 86 2.70 -9.69 3.36
C VAL A 86 3.84 -8.93 2.70
N SER A 87 3.70 -7.62 2.57
CA SER A 87 4.80 -6.72 2.24
C SER A 87 5.01 -5.71 3.38
N CYS A 88 6.23 -5.62 3.87
CA CYS A 88 6.59 -4.74 4.98
C CYS A 88 7.73 -3.84 4.55
N GLY A 89 7.51 -2.53 4.55
CA GLY A 89 8.49 -1.52 4.15
C GLY A 89 8.98 -0.68 5.32
N HIS A 90 10.26 -0.32 5.30
CA HIS A 90 10.86 0.66 6.21
C HIS A 90 11.97 1.45 5.51
N GLY A 91 11.97 2.76 5.69
CA GLY A 91 13.00 3.62 5.12
C GLY A 91 12.62 5.09 5.15
N LYS A 92 12.96 5.82 4.08
CA LYS A 92 12.70 7.27 3.96
C LYS A 92 12.05 7.64 2.64
N VAL A 93 11.11 8.59 2.73
CA VAL A 93 10.52 9.31 1.59
C VAL A 93 10.76 10.79 1.83
N ALA A 94 11.44 11.47 0.90
CA ALA A 94 11.79 12.89 1.03
C ALA A 94 12.43 13.25 2.39
N GLY A 95 13.30 12.36 2.91
CA GLY A 95 14.00 12.53 4.19
C GLY A 95 13.18 12.15 5.44
N ALA A 96 11.85 12.03 5.34
CA ALA A 96 10.99 11.59 6.44
C ALA A 96 11.00 10.06 6.57
N THR A 97 11.16 9.56 7.79
CA THR A 97 11.08 8.12 8.08
C THR A 97 9.66 7.61 7.82
N THR A 98 9.55 6.58 6.98
CA THR A 98 8.30 5.88 6.70
C THR A 98 8.40 4.41 7.03
N LYS A 99 7.29 3.83 7.47
CA LYS A 99 7.13 2.40 7.70
C LYS A 99 5.68 2.02 7.45
N GLN A 100 5.47 0.89 6.79
CA GLN A 100 4.13 0.40 6.51
C GLN A 100 4.17 -1.10 6.21
N THR A 101 3.13 -1.80 6.65
CA THR A 101 2.86 -3.17 6.25
C THR A 101 1.56 -3.24 5.47
N TRP A 102 1.54 -4.07 4.44
CA TRP A 102 0.37 -4.42 3.66
C TRP A 102 0.21 -5.94 3.64
N ILE A 103 -1.01 -6.42 3.82
CA ILE A 103 -1.38 -7.83 3.67
C ILE A 103 -2.45 -7.91 2.59
N HIS A 104 -2.18 -8.65 1.52
CA HIS A 104 -3.03 -8.79 0.34
C HIS A 104 -3.52 -10.24 0.20
N SER A 105 -4.80 -10.42 -0.11
CA SER A 105 -5.37 -11.68 -0.60
C SER A 105 -6.18 -11.42 -1.86
N ARG A 106 -6.02 -12.28 -2.86
CA ARG A 106 -6.81 -12.23 -4.10
C ARG A 106 -8.15 -12.94 -3.86
N LEU A 107 -9.23 -12.34 -4.30
CA LEU A 107 -10.57 -12.93 -4.24
C LEU A 107 -11.01 -13.35 -5.65
N GLN A 108 -11.86 -14.37 -5.73
CA GLN A 108 -12.35 -14.92 -7.00
C GLN A 108 -13.12 -13.89 -7.85
N ASN A 109 -13.74 -12.90 -7.21
CA ASN A 109 -14.43 -11.81 -7.90
C ASN A 109 -13.49 -10.75 -8.51
N GLY A 110 -12.17 -10.97 -8.42
CA GLY A 110 -11.13 -10.07 -8.90
C GLY A 110 -10.71 -9.00 -7.90
N ASP A 111 -11.41 -8.79 -6.79
CA ASP A 111 -10.97 -7.81 -5.79
C ASP A 111 -9.79 -8.33 -4.97
N VAL A 112 -9.03 -7.40 -4.39
CA VAL A 112 -7.94 -7.70 -3.47
C VAL A 112 -8.32 -7.23 -2.07
N LEU A 113 -8.39 -8.17 -1.13
CA LEU A 113 -8.59 -7.85 0.28
C LEU A 113 -7.29 -7.32 0.87
N VAL A 114 -7.31 -6.10 1.43
CA VAL A 114 -6.08 -5.43 1.89
C VAL A 114 -6.17 -5.04 3.35
N THR A 115 -5.26 -5.53 4.20
CA THR A 115 -5.11 -5.05 5.58
C THR A 115 -3.78 -4.32 5.74
N THR A 116 -3.78 -3.08 6.24
CA THR A 116 -2.57 -2.27 6.41
C THR A 116 -2.54 -1.54 7.74
N ASP A 117 -1.36 -1.14 8.22
CA ASP A 117 -1.17 -0.31 9.41
C ASP A 117 -0.87 1.16 9.11
N GLY A 118 -0.81 1.54 7.82
CA GLY A 118 -0.56 2.91 7.36
C GLY A 118 -1.76 3.58 6.69
N PHE A 119 -1.66 4.89 6.53
CA PHE A 119 -2.56 5.69 5.69
C PHE A 119 -1.95 5.83 4.30
N ASP A 120 -2.80 5.89 3.28
CA ASP A 120 -2.41 5.98 1.87
C ASP A 120 -3.28 7.04 1.15
N GLU A 121 -3.19 7.13 -0.17
CA GLU A 121 -4.08 7.97 -0.98
C GLU A 121 -5.49 7.37 -1.13
N GLY A 122 -5.64 6.09 -0.77
CA GLY A 122 -6.84 5.28 -0.97
C GLY A 122 -6.72 4.52 -2.28
N ASP A 123 -7.80 3.88 -2.67
CA ASP A 123 -7.80 3.11 -3.91
C ASP A 123 -8.84 3.63 -4.90
N PRO A 124 -8.47 4.62 -5.73
CA PRO A 124 -9.31 5.07 -6.82
C PRO A 124 -9.48 4.00 -7.91
N SER A 125 -8.77 2.87 -7.87
CA SER A 125 -9.02 1.78 -8.83
C SER A 125 -10.26 0.96 -8.44
N GLY A 126 -10.62 0.92 -7.16
CA GLY A 126 -11.67 0.07 -6.61
C GLY A 126 -11.29 -1.42 -6.50
N LEU A 127 -10.04 -1.78 -6.80
CA LEU A 127 -9.46 -3.10 -6.62
C LEU A 127 -9.40 -3.50 -5.14
N TYR A 128 -9.03 -2.57 -4.27
CA TYR A 128 -8.73 -2.85 -2.87
C TYR A 128 -9.97 -2.72 -1.99
N LYS A 129 -10.27 -3.80 -1.27
CA LYS A 129 -11.13 -3.75 -0.08
C LYS A 129 -10.23 -3.53 1.14
N THR A 130 -9.94 -2.27 1.46
CA THR A 130 -8.95 -1.93 2.50
C THR A 130 -9.53 -1.85 3.91
N LYS A 131 -8.83 -2.42 4.89
CA LYS A 131 -9.03 -2.17 6.33
C LYS A 131 -7.72 -1.72 6.96
N ARG A 132 -7.78 -0.61 7.72
CA ARG A 132 -6.64 -0.08 8.46
C ARG A 132 -6.69 -0.52 9.92
N VAL A 133 -5.57 -1.05 10.41
CA VAL A 133 -5.38 -1.41 11.81
C VAL A 133 -4.09 -0.74 12.27
N VAL A 134 -4.20 0.48 12.78
CA VAL A 134 -3.05 1.34 13.09
C VAL A 134 -2.39 0.97 14.42
N LYS A 135 -1.09 1.29 14.56
CA LYS A 135 -0.31 1.13 15.79
C LYS A 135 -0.26 -0.32 16.32
N VAL A 136 -0.26 -1.31 15.44
CA VAL A 136 -0.15 -2.73 15.82
C VAL A 136 1.12 -3.37 15.27
N ARG A 137 1.50 -4.49 15.88
CA ARG A 137 2.53 -5.41 15.39
C ARG A 137 1.98 -6.27 14.24
N LEU A 138 2.88 -6.85 13.42
CA LEU A 138 2.50 -7.66 12.26
C LEU A 138 1.61 -8.84 12.68
N ALA A 139 1.90 -9.51 13.81
CA ALA A 139 1.08 -10.62 14.28
C ALA A 139 -0.40 -10.25 14.49
N LYS A 140 -0.66 -9.05 15.05
CA LYS A 140 -2.03 -8.52 15.21
C LYS A 140 -2.66 -8.14 13.87
N LEU A 141 -1.86 -7.64 12.93
CA LEU A 141 -2.32 -7.31 11.58
C LEU A 141 -2.74 -8.57 10.81
N ILE A 142 -1.95 -9.65 10.91
CA ILE A 142 -2.25 -10.97 10.34
C ILE A 142 -3.53 -11.54 10.97
N ALA A 143 -3.65 -11.51 12.30
CA ALA A 143 -4.86 -11.97 12.97
C ALA A 143 -6.11 -11.20 12.51
N ALA A 144 -5.99 -9.87 12.35
CA ALA A 144 -7.06 -9.05 11.83
C ALA A 144 -7.38 -9.35 10.36
N HIS A 145 -6.38 -9.69 9.55
CA HIS A 145 -6.56 -10.07 8.15
C HIS A 145 -7.24 -11.44 8.03
N ARG A 146 -6.77 -12.46 8.76
CA ARG A 146 -7.39 -13.80 8.81
C ARG A 146 -8.87 -13.74 9.20
N LYS A 147 -9.21 -12.99 10.24
CA LYS A 147 -10.62 -12.77 10.63
C LYS A 147 -11.48 -12.18 9.50
N ARG A 148 -10.89 -11.38 8.60
CA ARG A 148 -11.60 -10.87 7.43
C ARG A 148 -11.76 -11.93 6.36
N LEU A 149 -10.75 -12.77 6.13
CA LEU A 149 -10.84 -13.92 5.23
C LEU A 149 -11.96 -14.86 5.68
N ASP A 150 -12.04 -15.18 6.98
CA ASP A 150 -13.09 -16.03 7.57
C ASP A 150 -14.52 -15.48 7.38
N THR A 151 -14.65 -14.19 7.06
CA THR A 151 -15.93 -13.50 6.87
C THR A 151 -16.16 -13.06 5.42
N GLN A 152 -15.24 -13.36 4.49
CA GLN A 152 -15.46 -13.13 3.07
C GLN A 152 -16.41 -14.20 2.52
N VAL A 153 -17.32 -13.77 1.63
CA VAL A 153 -18.19 -14.67 0.88
C VAL A 153 -17.46 -15.25 -0.31
N ASP A 154 -16.59 -14.45 -0.93
CA ASP A 154 -15.80 -14.85 -2.09
C ASP A 154 -14.65 -15.77 -1.70
N MET A 155 -14.37 -16.75 -2.56
CA MET A 155 -13.25 -17.67 -2.40
C MET A 155 -11.92 -16.92 -2.52
N VAL A 156 -11.00 -17.23 -1.61
CA VAL A 156 -9.61 -16.75 -1.68
C VAL A 156 -8.88 -17.55 -2.74
N LEU A 157 -8.17 -16.85 -3.64
CA LEU A 157 -7.31 -17.46 -4.63
C LEU A 157 -5.86 -17.44 -4.13
N PRO A 158 -5.21 -18.60 -3.97
CA PRO A 158 -3.79 -18.66 -3.66
C PRO A 158 -2.96 -17.91 -4.71
N PHE A 159 -1.87 -17.27 -4.27
CA PHE A 159 -0.89 -16.68 -5.18
C PHE A 159 -0.17 -17.77 -5.98
N GLU A 160 -0.11 -17.61 -7.30
CA GLU A 160 0.56 -18.53 -8.24
C GLU A 160 2.00 -18.10 -8.55
N GLU A 161 2.31 -16.82 -8.34
CA GLU A 161 3.58 -16.19 -8.65
C GLU A 161 4.74 -16.91 -7.96
N SER A 162 5.95 -16.86 -8.52
CA SER A 162 7.08 -17.56 -7.91
C SER A 162 7.63 -16.83 -6.69
N THR A 163 7.51 -15.50 -6.69
CA THR A 163 8.05 -14.64 -5.64
C THR A 163 7.07 -13.57 -5.16
N GLY A 164 7.30 -13.07 -3.94
CA GLY A 164 6.47 -12.02 -3.35
C GLY A 164 6.49 -10.67 -4.10
N ASP A 165 7.61 -10.31 -4.72
CA ASP A 165 7.72 -9.10 -5.54
C ASP A 165 7.02 -9.23 -6.90
N GLU A 166 7.02 -10.43 -7.49
CA GLU A 166 6.23 -10.73 -8.70
C GLU A 166 4.72 -10.63 -8.41
N ALA A 167 4.25 -11.20 -7.29
CA ALA A 167 2.88 -11.06 -6.85
C ALA A 167 2.49 -9.59 -6.59
N ALA A 168 3.38 -8.83 -5.96
CA ALA A 168 3.16 -7.40 -5.73
C ALA A 168 3.12 -6.60 -7.04
N LEU A 169 3.98 -6.94 -8.01
CA LEU A 169 4.00 -6.34 -9.35
C LEU A 169 2.68 -6.57 -10.09
N ASN A 170 2.18 -7.81 -10.08
CA ASN A 170 0.91 -8.16 -10.73
C ASN A 170 -0.27 -7.40 -10.12
N ILE A 171 -0.32 -7.29 -8.80
CA ILE A 171 -1.33 -6.46 -8.11
C ILE A 171 -1.24 -4.98 -8.53
N GLN A 172 -0.03 -4.44 -8.66
CA GLN A 172 0.15 -3.04 -9.09
C GLN A 172 -0.25 -2.82 -10.55
N ARG A 173 0.05 -3.79 -11.43
CA ARG A 173 -0.38 -3.77 -12.82
C ARG A 173 -1.91 -3.80 -12.94
N GLU A 174 -2.57 -4.74 -12.26
CA GLU A 174 -4.04 -4.82 -12.26
C GLU A 174 -4.67 -3.52 -11.71
N ARG A 175 -4.08 -2.94 -10.67
CA ARG A 175 -4.52 -1.63 -10.15
C ARG A 175 -4.42 -0.55 -11.23
N ALA A 176 -3.31 -0.47 -11.94
CA ALA A 176 -3.09 0.53 -12.98
C ALA A 176 -4.07 0.35 -14.15
N GLU A 177 -4.27 -0.89 -14.61
CA GLU A 177 -5.25 -1.22 -15.65
C GLU A 177 -6.66 -0.75 -15.27
N ARG A 178 -7.14 -1.08 -14.07
CA ARG A 178 -8.45 -0.61 -13.57
C ARG A 178 -8.54 0.92 -13.45
N LEU A 179 -7.44 1.60 -13.12
CA LEU A 179 -7.43 3.07 -13.10
C LEU A 179 -7.58 3.64 -14.51
N ILE A 180 -6.93 3.04 -15.50
CA ILE A 180 -6.96 3.47 -16.89
C ILE A 180 -8.34 3.20 -17.49
N GLU A 181 -8.91 2.02 -17.29
CA GLU A 181 -10.27 1.67 -17.71
C GLU A 181 -11.32 2.65 -17.16
N LYS A 182 -11.12 3.13 -15.93
CA LYS A 182 -11.99 4.12 -15.28
C LYS A 182 -11.71 5.57 -15.71
N GLY A 183 -10.77 5.81 -16.64
CA GLY A 183 -10.35 7.14 -17.07
C GLY A 183 -9.65 7.96 -15.98
N ARG A 184 -9.15 7.31 -14.92
CA ARG A 184 -8.49 7.93 -13.77
C ARG A 184 -6.98 8.01 -13.93
N ALA A 185 -6.39 7.15 -14.75
CA ALA A 185 -4.99 7.20 -15.11
C ALA A 185 -4.80 7.10 -16.63
N ARG A 186 -3.56 7.31 -17.08
CA ARG A 186 -3.11 7.03 -18.44
C ARG A 186 -1.66 6.56 -18.42
N TRP A 187 -1.31 5.70 -19.37
CA TRP A 187 0.08 5.38 -19.66
C TRP A 187 0.86 6.63 -20.12
N VAL A 188 2.13 6.67 -19.76
CA VAL A 188 3.07 7.75 -20.12
C VAL A 188 4.03 7.31 -21.23
N ASP A 189 4.22 6.00 -21.39
CA ASP A 189 5.02 5.34 -22.41
C ASP A 189 4.23 4.22 -23.09
N ASP A 190 4.69 3.82 -24.27
CA ASP A 190 4.07 2.77 -25.10
C ASP A 190 4.31 1.35 -24.55
N GLU A 191 5.29 1.19 -23.65
CA GLU A 191 5.64 -0.09 -23.01
C GLU A 191 4.78 -0.37 -21.76
N GLU A 192 3.87 0.55 -21.40
CA GLU A 192 2.98 0.46 -20.24
C GLU A 192 3.73 0.25 -18.91
N THR A 193 4.91 0.84 -18.80
CA THR A 193 5.78 0.71 -17.62
C THR A 193 5.58 1.84 -16.62
N VAL A 194 5.08 2.99 -17.06
CA VAL A 194 4.81 4.16 -16.23
C VAL A 194 3.43 4.74 -16.53
N TRP A 195 2.65 5.00 -15.48
CA TRP A 195 1.38 5.72 -15.58
C TRP A 195 1.39 7.01 -14.76
N ARG A 196 0.39 7.86 -15.00
CA ARG A 196 0.09 9.04 -14.18
C ARG A 196 -1.41 9.28 -14.08
N TYR A 197 -1.84 10.00 -13.05
CA TYR A 197 -3.24 10.35 -12.90
C TYR A 197 -3.72 11.34 -13.98
N THR A 198 -5.00 11.22 -14.36
CA THR A 198 -5.72 12.24 -15.10
C THR A 198 -6.23 13.34 -14.14
N ILE A 199 -6.92 14.35 -14.67
CA ILE A 199 -7.63 15.34 -13.84
C ILE A 199 -8.66 14.65 -12.93
N SER A 200 -9.41 13.69 -13.48
CA SER A 200 -10.38 12.88 -12.74
C SER A 200 -9.70 12.07 -11.64
N GLY A 201 -8.61 11.36 -11.96
CA GLY A 201 -7.83 10.60 -10.97
C GLY A 201 -7.29 11.48 -9.85
N SER A 202 -6.68 12.62 -10.21
CA SER A 202 -6.11 13.58 -9.24
C SER A 202 -7.16 14.13 -8.28
N THR A 203 -8.37 14.38 -8.78
CA THR A 203 -9.51 14.80 -7.94
C THR A 203 -9.88 13.70 -6.93
N HIS A 204 -9.96 12.44 -7.38
CA HIS A 204 -10.25 11.31 -6.50
C HIS A 204 -9.16 11.09 -5.44
N VAL A 205 -7.88 11.23 -5.80
CA VAL A 205 -6.75 11.16 -4.87
C VAL A 205 -6.88 12.22 -3.79
N CYS A 206 -7.16 13.47 -4.16
CA CYS A 206 -7.34 14.56 -3.20
C CYS A 206 -8.49 14.26 -2.24
N LEU A 207 -9.67 13.90 -2.75
CA LEU A 207 -10.83 13.59 -1.92
C LEU A 207 -10.58 12.37 -1.01
N GLY A 208 -9.90 11.35 -1.53
CA GLY A 208 -9.50 10.15 -0.79
C GLY A 208 -8.60 10.49 0.40
N TRP A 209 -7.58 11.32 0.18
CA TRP A 209 -6.67 11.76 1.23
C TRP A 209 -7.37 12.48 2.39
N PHE A 210 -8.26 13.42 2.10
CA PHE A 210 -9.03 14.12 3.15
C PHE A 210 -10.00 13.20 3.87
N GLY A 211 -10.65 12.28 3.15
CA GLY A 211 -11.51 11.26 3.77
C GLY A 211 -10.72 10.38 4.75
N GLN A 212 -9.47 10.05 4.41
CA GLN A 212 -8.59 9.29 5.31
C GLN A 212 -8.09 10.10 6.49
N LEU A 213 -7.71 11.36 6.29
CA LEU A 213 -7.31 12.24 7.36
C LEU A 213 -8.45 12.41 8.38
N TRP A 214 -9.68 12.57 7.90
CA TRP A 214 -10.88 12.58 8.75
C TRP A 214 -11.08 11.27 9.52
N ALA A 215 -10.97 10.12 8.85
CA ALA A 215 -11.05 8.81 9.49
C ALA A 215 -9.95 8.61 10.55
N GLY A 216 -8.73 9.09 10.30
CA GLY A 216 -7.62 9.03 11.25
C GLY A 216 -7.86 9.88 12.50
N MET A 217 -8.38 11.10 12.33
CA MET A 217 -8.74 11.97 13.46
C MET A 217 -9.86 11.38 14.33
N THR A 218 -10.81 10.67 13.73
CA THR A 218 -11.93 10.04 14.46
C THR A 218 -11.57 8.70 15.09
N GLN A 219 -10.60 7.95 14.53
CA GLN A 219 -10.09 6.71 15.11
C GLN A 219 -9.30 6.92 16.40
N TRP A 220 -8.70 8.09 16.62
CA TRP A 220 -7.96 8.41 17.86
C TRP A 220 -8.83 8.29 19.12
N TRP A 221 -10.16 8.38 18.99
CA TRP A 221 -11.13 8.30 20.09
C TRP A 221 -11.62 6.88 20.39
N ARG A 222 -11.19 5.86 19.64
CA ARG A 222 -11.69 4.47 19.74
C ARG A 222 -10.62 3.44 20.13
N VAL A 223 -9.45 3.89 20.57
CA VAL A 223 -8.36 3.03 21.08
C VAL A 223 -8.23 3.21 22.58
#